data_AF-A0A550D4J9-F1
#
_entry.id   AF-A0A550D4J9-F1
#
_cell.length_a   1.000
_cell.length_b   1.000
_cell.length_c   1.000
_cell.angle_alpha   90.00
_cell.angle_beta   90.00
_cell.angle_gamma   90.00
#
_symmetry.space_group_name_H-M   'P 1'
#
loop_
_entity.id
_entity.type
_entity.pdbx_description
1 polymer ?
#
loop_
_entity_poly.entity_id
_entity_poly.type
_entity_poly.pdbx_seq_one_letter_code
_entity_poly.pdbx_strand_id
1 'polypeptide(L)'
;KNAKVFIALGRLAWDSLLKVFKELGYKVPNSIEFSHGKLIKIEKKDSSIIWLIGSYHPSPRNVKTGRLTIDMLVEIFNMAKKLTNNSS
;
A
#
# COMPACT_ATOMS: atom_id res chain seq x y z
N LYS A 1 -2.45 0.42 18.06
CA LYS A 1 -2.51 -0.56 16.94
C LYS A 1 -1.15 -0.59 16.24
N ASN A 2 -0.55 -1.78 16.04
CA ASN A 2 0.84 -1.96 15.55
C ASN A 2 0.93 -2.27 14.04
N ALA A 3 0.08 -1.64 13.21
CA ALA A 3 0.09 -1.91 11.77
C ALA A 3 1.41 -1.43 11.14
N LYS A 4 2.14 -2.35 10.50
CA LYS A 4 3.42 -2.10 9.82
C LYS A 4 3.29 -1.94 8.30
N VAL A 5 2.22 -2.48 7.72
CA VAL A 5 1.96 -2.48 6.28
C VAL A 5 0.50 -2.11 6.02
N PHE A 6 0.27 -1.20 5.08
CA PHE A 6 -1.03 -0.79 4.58
C PHE A 6 -1.13 -1.18 3.11
N ILE A 7 -2.29 -1.70 2.69
CA ILE A 7 -2.56 -2.04 1.28
C ILE A 7 -3.69 -1.14 0.80
N ALA A 8 -3.41 -0.31 -0.21
CA ALA A 8 -4.37 0.56 -0.85
C ALA A 8 -5.04 -0.16 -2.03
N LEU A 9 -6.33 -0.46 -1.90
CA LEU A 9 -7.14 -1.07 -2.96
C LEU A 9 -7.72 0.03 -3.86
N GLY A 10 -7.00 0.34 -4.94
CA GLY A 10 -7.36 1.38 -5.90
C GLY A 10 -6.79 2.76 -5.57
N ARG A 11 -6.84 3.65 -6.57
CA ARG A 11 -6.33 5.03 -6.48
C ARG A 11 -6.96 5.82 -5.34
N LEU A 12 -8.27 5.68 -5.11
CA LEU A 12 -8.97 6.39 -4.05
C LEU A 12 -8.42 6.05 -2.65
N ALA A 13 -8.20 4.77 -2.37
CA ALA A 13 -7.62 4.32 -1.09
C ALA A 13 -6.17 4.80 -0.95
N TRP A 14 -5.41 4.78 -2.04
CA TRP A 14 -4.04 5.28 -2.09
C TRP A 14 -3.96 6.77 -1.73
N ASP A 15 -4.71 7.60 -2.44
CA ASP A 15 -4.74 9.05 -2.23
C ASP A 15 -5.21 9.40 -0.82
N SER A 16 -6.23 8.70 -0.32
CA SER A 16 -6.77 8.91 1.03
C SER A 16 -5.74 8.56 2.11
N LEU A 17 -5.02 7.45 1.96
CA LEU A 17 -3.96 7.06 2.90
C LEU A 17 -2.80 8.05 2.86
N LEU A 18 -2.34 8.49 1.68
CA LEU A 18 -1.29 9.50 1.57
C LEU A 18 -1.69 10.82 2.24
N LYS A 19 -2.95 11.25 2.07
CA LYS A 19 -3.49 12.44 2.75
C LYS A 19 -3.44 12.27 4.27
N VAL A 20 -3.97 11.17 4.79
CA VAL A 20 -3.96 10.88 6.24
C VAL A 20 -2.53 10.84 6.79
N PHE A 21 -1.59 10.18 6.10
CA PHE A 21 -0.20 10.11 6.56
C PHE A 21 0.46 11.50 6.61
N LYS A 22 0.18 12.37 5.62
CA LYS A 22 0.64 13.77 5.65
C LYS A 22 0.03 14.56 6.82
N GLU A 23 -1.27 14.42 7.06
CA GLU A 23 -1.97 15.06 8.19
C GLU A 23 -1.44 14.60 9.56
N LEU A 24 -1.05 13.31 9.67
CA LEU A 24 -0.38 12.77 10.84
C LEU A 24 1.07 13.26 10.99
N GLY A 25 1.59 14.00 10.01
CA GLY A 25 2.97 14.51 9.94
C GLY A 25 4.01 13.43 9.68
N TYR A 26 3.64 12.36 8.96
CA TYR A 26 4.57 11.34 8.52
C TYR A 26 5.33 11.84 7.29
N LYS A 27 6.59 11.39 7.13
CA LYS A 27 7.38 11.69 5.94
C LYS A 27 6.94 10.78 4.80
N VAL A 28 6.14 11.34 3.91
CA VAL A 28 5.66 10.70 2.68
C VAL A 28 6.47 11.25 1.50
N PRO A 29 7.00 10.40 0.61
CA PRO A 29 7.71 10.91 -0.56
C PRO A 29 6.79 11.77 -1.45
N ASN A 30 7.38 12.80 -2.06
CA ASN A 30 6.66 13.67 -3.00
C ASN A 30 6.45 12.98 -4.35
N SER A 31 5.40 13.37 -5.07
CA SER A 31 5.14 12.95 -6.46
C SER A 31 5.11 11.43 -6.67
N ILE A 32 4.31 10.71 -5.86
CA ILE A 32 4.13 9.26 -6.03
C ILE A 32 2.80 8.95 -6.70
N GLU A 33 2.88 8.39 -7.89
CA GLU A 33 1.71 7.90 -8.61
C GLU A 33 1.26 6.52 -8.10
N PHE A 34 -0.05 6.30 -8.15
CA PHE A 34 -0.66 5.00 -7.88
C PHE A 34 -0.41 4.03 -9.03
N SER A 35 0.09 2.83 -8.70
CA SER A 35 0.09 1.66 -9.58
C SER A 35 -0.01 0.37 -8.75
N HIS A 36 -0.45 -0.73 -9.37
CA HIS A 36 -0.45 -2.04 -8.71
C HIS A 36 1.00 -2.50 -8.48
N GLY A 37 1.27 -3.03 -7.29
CA GLY A 37 2.61 -3.42 -6.84
C GLY A 37 3.47 -2.26 -6.34
N LYS A 38 2.99 -1.00 -6.38
CA LYS A 38 3.78 0.15 -5.91
C LYS A 38 4.01 0.04 -4.41
N LEU A 39 5.26 -0.15 -4.00
CA LEU A 39 5.68 -0.16 -2.60
C LEU A 39 6.34 1.18 -2.24
N ILE A 40 5.92 1.79 -1.13
CA ILE A 40 6.57 2.97 -0.57
C ILE A 40 6.84 2.83 0.93
N LYS A 41 7.95 3.40 1.35
CA LYS A 41 8.35 3.53 2.74
C LYS A 41 7.84 4.86 3.29
N ILE A 42 7.24 4.84 4.47
CA ILE A 42 6.74 6.04 5.16
C ILE A 42 7.33 6.04 6.56
N GLU A 43 7.97 7.15 6.92
CA GLU A 43 8.52 7.35 8.27
C GLU A 43 7.49 8.07 9.13
N LYS A 44 7.13 7.48 10.27
CA LYS A 44 6.29 8.10 11.29
C LYS A 44 7.05 9.19 12.04
N LYS A 45 6.33 9.98 12.84
CA LYS A 45 6.92 11.00 13.74
C LYS A 45 7.93 10.44 14.74
N ASP A 46 7.75 9.20 15.19
CA ASP A 46 8.64 8.49 16.11
C ASP A 46 9.80 7.77 15.40
N SER A 47 10.07 8.12 14.13
CA SER A 47 11.03 7.48 13.25
C SER A 47 10.77 5.99 12.95
N SER A 48 9.65 5.42 13.43
CA SER A 48 9.24 4.07 13.05
C SER A 48 8.78 4.04 11.59
N ILE A 49 8.98 2.90 10.94
CA ILE A 49 8.64 2.73 9.53
C ILE A 49 7.32 2.00 9.37
N ILE A 50 6.52 2.46 8.42
CA ILE A 50 5.42 1.70 7.83
C ILE A 50 5.58 1.63 6.32
N TRP A 51 4.96 0.62 5.73
CA TRP A 51 4.93 0.41 4.29
C TRP A 51 3.52 0.66 3.76
N LEU A 52 3.41 1.28 2.58
CA LEU A 52 2.18 1.36 1.81
C LEU A 52 2.37 0.64 0.48
N ILE A 53 1.45 -0.26 0.15
CA ILE A 53 1.43 -1.01 -1.10
C ILE A 53 0.20 -0.61 -1.92
N GLY A 54 0.38 -0.25 -3.17
CA GLY A 54 -0.71 -0.02 -4.12
C GLY A 54 -1.15 -1.32 -4.76
N SER A 55 -2.46 -1.56 -4.82
CA SER A 55 -3.04 -2.67 -5.59
C SER A 55 -4.27 -2.19 -6.36
N TYR A 56 -4.51 -2.72 -7.55
CA TYR A 56 -5.82 -2.57 -8.15
C TYR A 56 -6.92 -3.13 -7.24
N HIS A 57 -8.07 -2.45 -7.26
CA HIS A 57 -9.22 -2.85 -6.47
C HIS A 57 -9.81 -4.16 -7.04
N PRO A 58 -10.16 -5.16 -6.21
CA PRO A 58 -10.77 -6.42 -6.65
C PRO A 58 -12.25 -6.24 -7.03
N SER A 59 -12.53 -5.30 -7.95
CA SER A 59 -13.87 -5.14 -8.52
C SER A 59 -14.14 -6.19 -9.60
N PRO A 60 -15.41 -6.60 -9.82
CA PRO A 60 -15.78 -7.53 -10.88
C PRO A 60 -15.26 -7.09 -12.26
N ARG A 61 -15.24 -5.77 -12.52
CA ARG A 61 -14.69 -5.21 -13.77
C ARG A 61 -13.20 -5.49 -13.94
N ASN A 62 -12.39 -5.31 -12.90
CA ASN A 62 -10.94 -5.54 -12.99
C ASN A 62 -10.60 -7.02 -13.16
N VAL A 63 -11.33 -7.90 -12.47
CA VAL A 63 -11.18 -9.36 -12.61
C VAL A 63 -11.63 -9.83 -13.99
N LYS A 64 -12.82 -9.41 -14.43
CA LYS A 64 -13.38 -9.80 -15.74
C LYS A 64 -12.54 -9.32 -16.92
N THR A 65 -11.89 -8.17 -16.81
CA THR A 65 -11.02 -7.61 -17.87
C THR A 65 -9.57 -8.10 -17.79
N GLY A 66 -9.22 -8.95 -16.82
CA GLY A 66 -7.85 -9.41 -16.60
C GLY A 66 -6.89 -8.34 -16.07
N ARG A 67 -7.39 -7.14 -15.74
CA ARG A 67 -6.58 -6.07 -15.11
C ARG A 67 -6.08 -6.46 -13.73
N LEU A 68 -6.77 -7.38 -13.06
CA LEU A 68 -6.33 -7.97 -11.80
C LEU A 68 -6.67 -9.46 -11.80
N THR A 69 -5.69 -10.32 -11.57
CA THR A 69 -5.91 -11.74 -11.30
C THR A 69 -5.87 -12.02 -9.80
N ILE A 70 -6.37 -13.20 -9.40
CA ILE A 70 -6.23 -13.67 -8.01
C ILE A 70 -4.74 -13.77 -7.64
N ASP A 71 -3.89 -14.28 -8.53
CA ASP A 71 -2.46 -14.44 -8.26
C ASP A 71 -1.77 -13.09 -8.01
N MET A 72 -2.10 -12.07 -8.80
CA MET A 72 -1.61 -10.70 -8.57
C MET A 72 -2.02 -10.18 -7.18
N LEU A 73 -3.25 -10.47 -6.73
CA LEU A 73 -3.68 -10.09 -5.39
C LEU A 73 -2.90 -10.87 -4.32
N VAL A 74 -2.69 -12.18 -4.52
CA VAL A 74 -1.89 -13.04 -3.64
C VAL A 74 -0.45 -12.54 -3.53
N GLU A 75 0.16 -12.09 -4.62
CA GLU A 75 1.50 -11.49 -4.63
C GLU A 75 1.59 -10.26 -3.73
N ILE A 76 0.59 -9.37 -3.77
CA ILE A 76 0.51 -8.19 -2.89
C ILE A 76 0.46 -8.60 -1.41
N PHE A 77 -0.37 -9.59 -1.06
CA PHE A 77 -0.46 -10.08 0.32
C PHE A 77 0.84 -10.78 0.77
N ASN A 78 1.50 -11.53 -0.13
CA ASN A 78 2.80 -12.14 0.14
C ASN A 78 3.88 -11.08 0.34
N MET A 79 3.89 -10.00 -0.44
CA MET A 79 4.78 -8.86 -0.24
C MET A 79 4.55 -8.22 1.14
N ALA A 80 3.29 -8.01 1.53
CA ALA A 80 2.96 -7.49 2.85
C ALA A 80 3.47 -8.41 3.98
N LYS A 81 3.28 -9.72 3.86
CA LYS A 81 3.75 -10.72 4.83
C LYS A 81 5.29 -10.72 4.98
N LYS A 82 6.03 -10.55 3.88
CA LYS A 82 7.50 -10.45 3.93
C LYS A 82 7.95 -9.20 4.70
N LEU A 83 7.28 -8.07 4.47
CA LEU A 83 7.59 -6.80 5.14
C LEU A 83 7.28 -6.80 6.64
N THR A 84 6.26 -7.56 7.08
CA THR A 84 5.99 -7.72 8.51
C THR A 84 7.04 -8.56 9.22
N ASN A 85 7.64 -9.53 8.52
CA ASN A 85 8.59 -10.48 9.10
C ASN A 85 10.03 -9.92 9.15
N ASN A 86 10.40 -9.02 8.24
CA ASN A 86 11.75 -8.40 8.20
C ASN A 86 11.91 -7.19 9.12
N SER A 87 11.04 -7.04 10.12
CA SER A 87 11.22 -6.06 11.20
C SER A 87 12.07 -6.69 12.31
N SER A 88 13.36 -6.92 12.04
CA SER A 88 14.38 -7.26 13.03
C SER A 88 15.36 -6.11 13.15
#